data_AF-A0A9E5YW10-F1
#
_entry.id   AF-A0A9E5YW10-F1
#
_cell.length_a   1.000
_cell.length_b   1.000
_cell.length_c   1.000
_cell.angle_alpha   90.00
_cell.angle_beta   90.00
_cell.angle_gamma   90.00
#
_symmetry.space_group_name_H-M   'P 1'
#
loop_
_entity.id
_entity.type
_entity.pdbx_description
1 polymer ?
#
loop_
_entity_poly.entity_id
_entity_poly.type
_entity_poly.pdbx_seq_one_letter_code
_entity_poly.pdbx_strand_id
1 'polypeptide(L)'
;MTSSVLTIIIAVVILLLLVATIILRKNRKTPTNYKSFFIIGIIWIPLGIATQNYAFFVLGALFILYGLLNKSKWKDYPKWKELPPELKRIKIITLIVLSVILLAGIVFYFLY
;
A
#
# COMPACT_ATOMS: atom_id res chain seq x y z
N MET A 1 5.55 -14.35 24.29
CA MET A 1 4.07 -14.25 24.14
C MET A 1 3.59 -12.84 23.83
N THR A 2 4.17 -11.79 24.42
CA THR A 2 3.80 -10.38 24.18
C THR A 2 3.97 -9.93 22.72
N SER A 3 5.04 -10.35 22.05
CA SER A 3 5.32 -9.99 20.65
C SER A 3 4.24 -10.50 19.67
N SER A 4 3.73 -11.73 19.88
CA SER A 4 2.70 -12.33 19.02
C SER A 4 1.35 -11.60 19.12
N VAL A 5 0.96 -11.19 20.33
CA VAL A 5 -0.29 -10.43 20.55
C VAL A 5 -0.20 -9.06 19.89
N LEU A 6 0.94 -8.37 20.00
CA LEU A 6 1.14 -7.08 19.34
C LEU A 6 1.07 -7.19 17.81
N THR A 7 1.71 -8.20 17.22
CA THR A 7 1.64 -8.44 15.76
C THR A 7 0.21 -8.66 15.29
N ILE A 8 -0.59 -9.43 16.04
CA ILE A 8 -2.00 -9.67 15.72
C ILE A 8 -2.80 -8.36 15.76
N ILE A 9 -2.60 -7.52 16.78
CA ILE A 9 -3.29 -6.22 16.90
C ILE A 9 -2.95 -5.32 15.70
N ILE A 10 -1.67 -5.21 15.33
CA ILE A 10 -1.24 -4.40 14.18
C ILE A 10 -1.87 -4.93 12.88
N ALA A 11 -1.87 -6.24 12.67
CA ALA A 11 -2.48 -6.85 11.48
C ALA A 11 -3.99 -6.55 11.39
N VAL A 12 -4.71 -6.65 12.51
CA VAL A 12 -6.15 -6.33 12.59
C VAL A 12 -6.39 -4.85 12.30
N VAL A 13 -5.58 -3.94 12.84
CA VAL A 13 -5.69 -2.50 12.56
C VAL A 13 -5.47 -2.19 11.07
N ILE A 14 -4.44 -2.78 10.46
CA ILE A 14 -4.17 -2.63 9.02
C ILE A 14 -5.34 -3.15 8.19
N LEU A 15 -5.90 -4.31 8.56
CA LEU A 15 -7.05 -4.90 7.87
C LEU A 15 -8.29 -4.00 7.98
N LEU A 16 -8.59 -3.48 9.18
CA LEU A 16 -9.71 -2.57 9.41
C LEU A 16 -9.56 -1.27 8.60
N LEU A 17 -8.36 -0.71 8.53
CA LEU A 17 -8.06 0.46 7.72
C LEU A 17 -8.27 0.19 6.22
N LEU A 18 -7.84 -0.97 5.73
CA LEU A 18 -8.06 -1.38 4.34
C LEU A 18 -9.55 -1.51 4.03
N VAL A 19 -10.29 -2.25 4.86
CA VAL A 19 -11.74 -2.46 4.71
C VAL A 19 -12.49 -1.13 4.77
N ALA A 20 -12.20 -0.28 5.76
CA ALA A 20 -12.80 1.05 5.87
C ALA A 20 -12.52 1.89 4.63
N THR A 21 -11.30 1.88 4.10
CA THR A 21 -10.94 2.63 2.90
C THR A 21 -11.67 2.13 1.66
N ILE A 22 -11.87 0.80 1.53
CA ILE A 22 -12.63 0.20 0.43
C ILE A 22 -14.10 0.59 0.51
N ILE A 23 -14.73 0.48 1.69
CA ILE A 23 -16.14 0.82 1.89
C ILE A 23 -16.39 2.30 1.61
N LEU A 24 -15.54 3.19 2.15
CA LEU A 24 -15.63 4.64 1.94
C LEU A 24 -15.43 5.05 0.48
N ARG A 25 -14.79 4.21 -0.33
CA ARG A 25 -14.55 4.46 -1.76
C ARG A 25 -15.47 3.67 -2.69
N LYS A 26 -16.28 2.74 -2.18
CA LYS A 26 -17.12 1.82 -2.98
C LYS A 26 -18.00 2.54 -4.01
N ASN A 27 -18.55 3.70 -3.65
CA ASN A 27 -19.45 4.46 -4.51
C ASN A 27 -18.74 5.42 -5.49
N ARG A 28 -17.40 5.45 -5.49
CA ARG A 28 -16.61 6.33 -6.35
C ARG A 28 -15.93 5.48 -7.44
N LYS A 29 -16.26 5.72 -8.72
CA LYS A 29 -15.55 5.11 -9.86
C LYS A 29 -14.17 5.75 -10.03
N THR A 30 -13.20 5.35 -9.22
CA THR A 30 -11.81 5.79 -9.39
C THR A 30 -11.14 4.93 -10.46
N PRO A 31 -10.52 5.53 -11.50
CA PRO A 31 -9.77 4.75 -12.49
C PRO A 31 -8.61 4.03 -11.80
N THR A 32 -8.32 2.81 -12.25
CA THR A 32 -7.22 2.00 -11.73
C THR A 32 -5.88 2.68 -12.00
N ASN A 33 -5.04 2.81 -10.96
CA ASN A 33 -3.70 3.38 -11.12
C ASN A 33 -2.71 2.31 -11.58
N TYR A 34 -2.61 2.08 -12.89
CA TYR A 34 -1.66 1.12 -13.46
C TYR A 34 -0.19 1.50 -13.20
N LYS A 35 0.10 2.79 -13.05
CA LYS A 35 1.43 3.27 -12.66
C LYS A 35 1.81 2.80 -11.25
N SER A 36 0.86 2.72 -10.32
CA SER A 36 1.11 2.19 -8.98
C SER A 36 1.52 0.72 -9.01
N PHE A 37 0.91 -0.13 -9.86
CA PHE A 37 1.34 -1.53 -10.00
C PHE A 37 2.79 -1.62 -10.48
N PHE A 38 3.18 -0.83 -11.46
CA PHE A 38 4.58 -0.77 -11.91
C PHE A 38 5.55 -0.39 -10.77
N ILE A 39 5.22 0.65 -9.99
CA ILE A 39 6.03 1.09 -8.85
C ILE A 39 6.10 0.00 -7.77
N ILE A 40 4.98 -0.63 -7.42
CA ILE A 40 4.93 -1.72 -6.43
C ILE A 40 5.82 -2.87 -6.89
N GLY A 41 5.76 -3.25 -8.17
CA GLY A 41 6.60 -4.33 -8.69
C GLY A 41 8.10 -4.04 -8.62
N ILE A 42 8.51 -2.78 -8.89
CA ILE A 42 9.91 -2.34 -8.71
C ILE A 42 10.34 -2.46 -7.24
N ILE A 43 9.47 -2.18 -6.29
CA ILE A 43 9.77 -2.30 -4.85
C ILE A 43 9.85 -3.78 -4.43
N TRP A 44 9.00 -4.62 -4.98
CA TRP A 44 8.87 -6.03 -4.58
C TRP A 44 9.99 -6.93 -5.09
N ILE A 45 10.61 -6.61 -6.23
CA ILE A 45 11.74 -7.39 -6.76
C ILE A 45 12.96 -7.38 -5.81
N PRO A 46 13.52 -6.22 -5.42
CA PRO A 46 14.62 -6.16 -4.46
C PRO A 46 14.26 -6.78 -3.11
N LEU A 47 13.01 -6.59 -2.66
CA LEU A 47 12.53 -7.18 -1.42
C LEU A 47 12.51 -8.71 -1.48
N GLY A 48 12.04 -9.30 -2.59
CA GLY A 48 12.07 -10.74 -2.82
C GLY A 48 13.49 -11.30 -2.85
N ILE A 49 14.43 -10.59 -3.47
CA ILE A 49 15.85 -10.99 -3.49
C ILE A 49 16.44 -10.94 -2.07
N ALA A 50 16.24 -9.82 -1.35
CA ALA A 50 16.78 -9.62 -0.01
C ALA A 50 16.23 -10.63 1.02
N THR A 51 14.96 -11.03 0.85
CA THR A 51 14.30 -12.01 1.74
C THR A 51 14.39 -13.45 1.24
N GLN A 52 15.10 -13.69 0.13
CA GLN A 52 15.14 -14.98 -0.58
C GLN A 52 13.76 -15.61 -0.84
N ASN A 53 12.75 -14.76 -1.01
CA ASN A 53 11.38 -15.17 -1.21
C ASN A 53 10.99 -14.98 -2.67
N TYR A 54 11.01 -16.11 -3.40
CA TYR A 54 10.67 -16.15 -4.82
C TYR A 54 9.24 -15.69 -5.13
N ALA A 55 8.30 -15.79 -4.19
CA ALA A 55 6.93 -15.32 -4.41
C ALA A 55 6.89 -13.79 -4.57
N PHE A 56 7.64 -13.04 -3.77
CA PHE A 56 7.74 -11.58 -3.92
C PHE A 56 8.41 -11.18 -5.22
N PHE A 57 9.43 -11.92 -5.64
CA PHE A 57 10.08 -11.69 -6.93
C PHE A 57 9.12 -11.89 -8.11
N VAL A 58 8.42 -13.03 -8.14
CA VAL A 58 7.47 -13.37 -9.21
C VAL A 58 6.29 -12.39 -9.23
N LEU A 59 5.70 -12.07 -8.08
CA LEU A 59 4.62 -11.08 -7.99
C LEU A 59 5.09 -9.69 -8.40
N GLY A 60 6.31 -9.30 -8.02
CA GLY A 60 6.92 -8.04 -8.42
C GLY A 60 7.07 -7.95 -9.94
N ALA A 61 7.56 -9.01 -10.59
CA ALA A 61 7.67 -9.10 -12.03
C ALA A 61 6.28 -9.00 -12.72
N LEU A 62 5.28 -9.72 -12.21
CA LEU A 62 3.91 -9.66 -12.73
C LEU A 62 3.32 -8.25 -12.61
N PHE A 63 3.52 -7.55 -11.50
CA PHE A 63 3.04 -6.18 -11.34
C PHE A 63 3.77 -5.17 -12.25
N ILE A 64 5.07 -5.35 -12.48
CA ILE A 64 5.82 -4.57 -13.48
C ILE A 64 5.21 -4.78 -14.87
N LEU A 65 5.03 -6.03 -15.30
CA LEU A 65 4.46 -6.37 -16.60
C LEU A 65 3.05 -5.78 -16.74
N TYR A 66 2.19 -6.00 -15.75
CA TYR A 66 0.82 -5.50 -15.76
C TYR A 66 0.76 -3.96 -15.83
N GLY A 67 1.64 -3.28 -15.10
CA GLY A 67 1.76 -1.83 -15.12
C GLY A 67 2.28 -1.28 -16.46
N LEU A 68 3.26 -1.96 -17.07
CA LEU A 68 3.82 -1.62 -18.38
C LEU A 68 2.84 -1.85 -19.54
N LEU A 69 2.13 -2.98 -19.54
CA LEU A 69 1.11 -3.28 -20.57
C LEU A 69 -0.01 -2.24 -20.58
N ASN A 70 -0.30 -1.62 -19.43
CA ASN A 70 -1.28 -0.55 -19.31
C ASN A 70 -0.64 0.85 -19.23
N LYS A 71 0.58 1.03 -19.78
CA LYS A 71 1.30 2.32 -19.77
C LYS A 71 0.51 3.47 -20.39
N SER A 72 -0.29 3.19 -21.41
CA SER A 72 -1.17 4.20 -22.04
C SER A 72 -2.12 4.86 -21.04
N LYS A 73 -2.59 4.10 -20.04
CA LYS A 73 -3.57 4.54 -19.03
C LYS A 73 -2.94 5.26 -17.83
N TRP A 74 -1.61 5.45 -17.81
CA TRP A 74 -0.94 6.12 -16.69
C TRP A 74 -1.37 7.57 -16.51
N LYS A 75 -1.85 8.21 -17.58
CA LYS A 75 -2.30 9.61 -17.59
C LYS A 75 -3.75 9.77 -17.14
N ASP A 76 -4.52 8.68 -17.13
CA ASP A 76 -5.95 8.69 -16.82
C ASP A 76 -6.22 8.76 -15.30
N TYR A 77 -5.17 8.67 -14.48
CA TYR A 77 -5.30 8.75 -13.03
C TYR A 77 -5.28 10.22 -12.56
N PRO A 78 -6.30 10.67 -11.80
CA PRO A 78 -6.41 12.05 -11.37
C PRO A 78 -5.21 12.48 -10.52
N LYS A 79 -4.65 13.64 -10.85
CA LYS A 79 -3.51 14.21 -10.11
C LYS A 79 -3.95 14.64 -8.72
N TRP A 80 -3.00 14.75 -7.79
CA TRP A 80 -3.30 15.20 -6.42
C TRP A 80 -4.11 16.50 -6.40
N LYS A 81 -3.78 17.47 -7.26
CA LYS A 81 -4.47 18.76 -7.35
C LYS A 81 -5.96 18.61 -7.71
N GLU A 82 -6.29 17.65 -8.58
CA GLU A 82 -7.63 17.35 -9.09
C GLU A 82 -8.49 16.54 -8.12
N LEU A 83 -7.92 16.05 -7.02
CA LEU A 83 -8.68 15.27 -6.04
C LEU A 83 -9.62 16.17 -5.20
N PRO A 84 -10.88 15.72 -4.98
CA PRO A 84 -11.79 16.33 -4.00
C PRO A 84 -11.14 16.44 -2.61
N PRO A 85 -11.46 17.48 -1.82
CA PRO A 85 -10.94 17.67 -0.47
C PRO A 85 -11.14 16.45 0.45
N GLU A 86 -12.29 15.78 0.33
CA GLU A 86 -12.61 14.56 1.08
C GLU A 86 -11.61 13.42 0.81
N LEU A 87 -11.29 13.18 -0.47
CA LEU A 87 -10.35 12.11 -0.86
C LEU A 87 -8.91 12.47 -0.50
N LYS A 88 -8.54 13.74 -0.58
CA LYS A 88 -7.25 14.23 -0.06
C LYS A 88 -7.16 13.94 1.43
N ARG A 89 -8.19 14.29 2.20
CA ARG A 89 -8.23 14.06 3.66
C ARG A 89 -8.13 12.57 4.01
N ILE A 90 -8.89 11.69 3.34
CA ILE A 90 -8.78 10.24 3.55
C ILE A 90 -7.36 9.75 3.23
N LYS A 91 -6.78 10.14 2.07
CA LYS A 91 -5.41 9.73 1.72
C LYS A 91 -4.37 10.21 2.73
N ILE A 92 -4.48 11.45 3.21
CA ILE A 92 -3.58 12.01 4.22
C ILE A 92 -3.74 11.25 5.54
N ILE A 93 -4.97 11.04 6.02
CA ILE A 93 -5.22 10.30 7.26
C ILE A 93 -4.65 8.89 7.17
N THR A 94 -4.93 8.16 6.08
CA THR A 94 -4.37 6.82 5.87
C THR A 94 -2.85 6.85 5.90
N LEU A 95 -2.22 7.84 5.26
CA LEU A 95 -0.76 7.97 5.25
C LEU A 95 -0.21 8.27 6.65
N ILE A 96 -0.79 9.20 7.38
CA ILE A 96 -0.41 9.53 8.76
C ILE A 96 -0.53 8.29 9.65
N VAL A 97 -1.66 7.59 9.60
CA VAL A 97 -1.90 6.39 10.42
C VAL A 97 -0.87 5.30 10.09
N LEU A 98 -0.59 5.04 8.81
CA LEU A 98 0.43 4.07 8.41
C LEU A 98 1.83 4.49 8.86
N SER A 99 2.17 5.78 8.77
CA SER A 99 3.46 6.30 9.25
C SER A 99 3.61 6.17 10.76
N VAL A 100 2.56 6.46 11.54
CA VAL A 100 2.57 6.30 13.00
C VAL A 100 2.72 4.82 13.37
N ILE A 101 1.99 3.92 12.70
CA ILE A 101 2.12 2.47 12.93
C ILE A 101 3.54 2.00 12.62
N LEU A 102 4.13 2.45 11.52
CA LEU A 102 5.50 2.10 11.14
C LEU A 102 6.51 2.58 12.20
N LEU A 103 6.42 3.85 12.62
CA LEU A 103 7.32 4.41 13.64
C LEU A 103 7.17 3.70 14.98
N ALA A 104 5.94 3.41 15.40
CA ALA A 104 5.68 2.64 16.62
C ALA A 104 6.29 1.23 16.53
N GLY A 105 6.17 0.57 15.38
CA GLY A 105 6.79 -0.73 15.14
C GLY A 105 8.32 -0.69 15.20
N ILE A 106 8.94 0.35 14.64
CA ILE A 106 10.39 0.55 14.71
C ILE A 106 10.85 0.78 16.15
N VAL A 107 10.19 1.69 16.88
CA VAL A 107 10.49 1.96 18.29
C VAL A 107 10.37 0.68 19.12
N PHE A 108 9.29 -0.09 18.91
CA PHE A 108 9.10 -1.35 19.60
C PHE A 108 10.24 -2.36 19.31
N TYR A 109 10.66 -2.49 18.05
CA TYR A 109 11.76 -3.36 17.63
C TYR A 109 13.12 -2.99 18.26
N PHE A 110 13.34 -1.71 18.56
CA PHE A 110 14.58 -1.28 19.23
C PHE A 110 14.54 -1.40 20.75
N LEU A 111 13.34 -1.37 21.35
CA LEU A 111 13.16 -1.47 22.80
C LEU A 111 13.06 -2.91 23.31
N TYR A 112 12.71 -3.86 22.44
CA TYR A 112 12.49 -5.28 22.76
C TYR A 112 13.14 -6.18 21.70
#